data_AF-A0A382QY44-F1
#
_entry.id   AF-A0A382QY44-F1
#
_cell.length_a   1.000
_cell.length_b   1.000
_cell.length_c   1.000
_cell.angle_alpha   90.00
_cell.angle_beta   90.00
_cell.angle_gamma   90.00
#
_symmetry.space_group_name_H-M   'P 1'
#
loop_
_entity.id
_entity.type
_entity.pdbx_description
1 polymer ?
#
loop_
_entity_poly.entity_id
_entity_poly.type
_entity_poly.pdbx_seq_one_letter_code
_entity_poly.pdbx_strand_id
1 'polypeptide(L)'
;MSRILQKGTLYVLGLEDPAGGLVPPYYKLGITTGTVAKRIRQLQTGNPYKIVALHTFEIEGAEIVEQNLHRVYAPHRRILEWFELSDDELAAVLQAAEDLKDDIEALVVEVRELDQQPSSNVILNATPEAQTLHQEAVVLESAKTQNSLRAAVLRSMLASLTGVGRGIVGITAVSVTSPTSGFSKVALKADD
;
A
#
# COMPACT_ATOMS: atom_id res chain seq x y z
N MET A 1 11.15 15.40 10.04
CA MET A 1 11.54 14.83 8.74
C MET A 1 10.76 13.56 8.47
N SER A 2 9.73 13.67 7.64
CA SER A 2 8.87 12.54 7.29
C SER A 2 9.64 11.47 6.50
N ARG A 3 9.46 10.20 6.85
CA ARG A 3 10.07 9.05 6.16
C ARG A 3 9.67 9.01 4.67
N ILE A 4 8.45 9.42 4.37
CA ILE A 4 7.88 9.41 3.02
C ILE A 4 8.66 10.27 2.03
N LEU A 5 9.32 11.32 2.53
CA LEU A 5 10.11 12.24 1.73
C LEU A 5 11.55 11.80 1.60
N GLN A 6 12.01 10.69 2.20
CA GLN A 6 13.42 10.32 2.18
C GLN A 6 13.86 9.74 0.84
N LYS A 7 15.13 9.95 0.50
CA LYS A 7 15.79 9.23 -0.59
C LYS A 7 15.88 7.74 -0.27
N GLY A 8 15.73 6.89 -1.27
CA GLY A 8 16.01 5.47 -1.16
C GLY A 8 16.14 4.80 -2.51
N THR A 9 16.54 3.54 -2.49
CA THR A 9 16.60 2.69 -3.67
C THR A 9 15.30 1.90 -3.79
N LEU A 10 14.52 2.14 -4.85
CA LEU A 10 13.47 1.22 -5.29
C LEU A 10 14.11 0.04 -6.01
N TYR A 11 13.66 -1.17 -5.73
CA TYR A 11 14.13 -2.37 -6.40
C TYR A 11 12.97 -3.21 -6.93
N VAL A 12 13.25 -3.91 -8.02
CA VAL A 12 12.47 -5.02 -8.52
C VAL A 12 13.32 -6.27 -8.44
N LEU A 13 12.93 -7.22 -7.59
CA LEU A 13 13.62 -8.50 -7.48
C LEU A 13 12.88 -9.58 -8.24
N GLY A 14 13.63 -10.49 -8.85
CA GLY A 14 13.13 -11.70 -9.46
C GLY A 14 13.69 -12.95 -8.78
N LEU A 15 13.31 -14.10 -9.33
CA LEU A 15 13.80 -15.40 -8.91
C LEU A 15 14.66 -16.00 -10.03
N GLU A 16 15.72 -16.70 -9.66
CA GLU A 16 16.51 -17.55 -10.53
C GLU A 16 16.61 -18.95 -9.90
N ASP A 17 16.50 -19.99 -10.71
CA ASP A 17 16.80 -21.35 -10.25
C ASP A 17 18.32 -21.55 -10.31
N PRO A 18 19.00 -21.86 -9.19
CA PRO A 18 20.43 -22.18 -9.19
C PRO A 18 20.81 -23.33 -10.12
N ALA A 19 19.87 -24.25 -10.41
CA ALA A 19 20.06 -25.36 -11.34
C ALA A 19 19.71 -25.01 -12.80
N GLY A 20 19.29 -23.77 -13.08
CA GLY A 20 18.89 -23.31 -14.42
C GLY A 20 17.51 -23.77 -14.86
N GLY A 21 16.67 -24.24 -13.94
CA GLY A 21 15.27 -24.58 -14.19
C GLY A 21 14.34 -23.37 -14.28
N LEU A 22 13.06 -23.65 -14.51
CA LEU A 22 12.01 -22.63 -14.56
C LEU A 22 11.69 -22.13 -13.14
N VAL A 23 11.51 -20.83 -13.03
CA VAL A 23 11.01 -20.19 -11.81
C VAL A 23 9.59 -19.65 -12.02
N PRO A 24 8.79 -19.50 -10.95
CA PRO A 24 7.57 -18.74 -11.03
C PRO A 24 7.84 -17.28 -11.44
N PRO A 25 6.97 -16.63 -12.24
CA PRO A 25 7.12 -15.24 -12.66
C PRO A 25 6.71 -14.27 -11.53
N TYR A 26 7.36 -14.41 -10.37
CA TYR A 26 7.10 -13.61 -9.18
C TYR A 26 8.16 -12.53 -9.02
N TYR A 27 7.67 -11.31 -8.88
CA TYR A 27 8.50 -10.13 -8.73
C TYR A 27 8.21 -9.43 -7.41
N LYS A 28 9.25 -9.03 -6.71
CA LYS A 28 9.14 -8.26 -5.48
C LYS A 28 9.41 -6.80 -5.77
N LEU A 29 8.44 -5.95 -5.46
CA LEU A 29 8.58 -4.49 -5.53
C LEU A 29 8.81 -3.96 -4.12
N GLY A 30 9.93 -3.30 -3.88
CA GLY A 30 10.16 -2.71 -2.56
C GLY A 30 11.27 -1.66 -2.54
N ILE A 31 11.41 -1.02 -1.38
CA ILE A 31 12.42 0.03 -1.18
C ILE A 31 13.44 -0.33 -0.11
N THR A 32 14.60 0.34 -0.15
CA THR A 32 15.57 0.33 0.94
C THR A 32 16.32 1.66 1.02
N THR A 33 16.68 2.08 2.24
CA THR A 33 17.64 3.18 2.46
C THR A 33 19.08 2.67 2.61
N GLY A 34 19.26 1.34 2.66
CA GLY A 34 20.55 0.68 2.67
C GLY A 34 20.89 0.12 1.29
N THR A 35 21.55 -1.04 1.24
CA THR A 35 21.87 -1.68 -0.05
C THR A 35 20.87 -2.77 -0.41
N VAL A 36 20.53 -2.85 -1.70
CA VAL A 36 19.66 -3.91 -2.25
C VAL A 36 20.26 -5.29 -1.97
N ALA A 37 21.58 -5.45 -2.03
CA ALA A 37 22.26 -6.70 -1.68
C ALA A 37 22.00 -7.15 -0.22
N LYS A 38 22.00 -6.22 0.74
CA LYS A 38 21.64 -6.55 2.14
C LYS A 38 20.19 -7.00 2.23
N ARG A 39 19.29 -6.37 1.48
CA ARG A 39 17.88 -6.73 1.44
C ARG A 39 17.65 -8.11 0.82
N ILE A 40 18.33 -8.43 -0.28
CA ILE A 40 18.33 -9.77 -0.90
C ILE A 40 18.77 -10.83 0.13
N ARG A 41 19.89 -10.62 0.84
CA ARG A 41 20.37 -11.55 1.87
C ARG A 41 19.34 -11.80 2.98
N GLN A 42 18.62 -10.76 3.41
CA GLN A 42 17.56 -10.90 4.42
C GLN A 42 16.37 -11.72 3.90
N LEU A 43 16.02 -11.55 2.63
CA LEU A 43 14.88 -12.22 1.99
C LEU A 43 15.20 -13.64 1.53
N GLN A 44 16.48 -13.97 1.32
CA GLN A 44 16.91 -15.28 0.82
C GLN A 44 16.64 -16.42 1.80
N THR A 45 16.63 -16.14 3.12
CA THR A 45 16.46 -17.16 4.16
C THR A 45 15.14 -17.91 3.98
N GLY A 46 15.21 -19.22 3.69
CA GLY A 46 14.05 -20.07 3.49
C GLY A 46 13.44 -20.03 2.08
N ASN A 47 14.01 -19.25 1.14
CA ASN A 47 13.62 -19.29 -0.26
C ASN A 47 14.55 -20.26 -1.03
N PRO A 48 14.01 -21.31 -1.68
CA PRO A 48 14.81 -22.24 -2.48
C PRO A 48 15.36 -21.64 -3.78
N TYR A 49 14.73 -20.59 -4.30
CA TYR A 49 15.20 -19.86 -5.48
C TYR A 49 16.16 -18.75 -5.08
N LYS A 50 17.16 -18.49 -5.93
CA LYS A 50 18.07 -17.37 -5.75
C LYS A 50 17.33 -16.08 -6.08
N ILE A 51 17.30 -15.15 -5.13
CA ILE A 51 16.70 -13.83 -5.36
C ILE A 51 17.75 -12.93 -6.01
N VAL A 52 17.37 -12.30 -7.13
CA VAL A 52 18.24 -11.38 -7.88
C VAL A 52 17.59 -10.02 -8.04
N ALA A 53 18.40 -8.96 -8.05
CA ALA A 53 17.93 -7.64 -8.43
C ALA A 53 17.86 -7.58 -9.96
N LEU A 54 16.66 -7.38 -10.49
CA LEU A 54 16.46 -7.16 -11.91
C LEU A 54 16.69 -5.70 -12.25
N HIS A 55 16.07 -4.81 -11.47
CA HIS A 55 16.14 -3.36 -11.65
C HIS A 55 16.27 -2.67 -10.30
N THR A 56 17.00 -1.55 -10.29
CA THR A 56 17.17 -0.71 -9.11
C THR A 56 17.22 0.76 -9.53
N PHE A 57 16.49 1.60 -8.82
CA PHE A 57 16.38 3.03 -9.08
C PHE A 57 16.71 3.79 -7.81
N GLU A 58 17.55 4.81 -7.91
CA GLU A 58 17.67 5.81 -6.83
C GLU A 58 16.54 6.82 -6.99
N ILE A 59 15.75 7.01 -5.95
CA ILE A 59 14.52 7.81 -5.99
C ILE A 59 14.45 8.75 -4.79
N GLU A 60 14.14 10.01 -5.03
CA GLU A 60 13.73 10.94 -3.99
C GLU A 60 12.27 10.67 -3.61
N GLY A 61 12.00 10.35 -2.34
CA GLY A 61 10.65 9.98 -1.91
C GLY A 61 10.26 8.57 -2.34
N ALA A 62 11.19 7.62 -2.22
CA ALA A 62 11.03 6.24 -2.70
C ALA A 62 9.74 5.55 -2.18
N GLU A 63 9.30 5.90 -0.97
CA GLU A 63 8.06 5.37 -0.37
C GLU A 63 6.80 5.83 -1.12
N ILE A 64 6.79 7.03 -1.70
CA ILE A 64 5.67 7.53 -2.53
C ILE A 64 5.54 6.66 -3.79
N VAL A 65 6.66 6.42 -4.47
CA VAL A 65 6.68 5.63 -5.71
C VAL A 65 6.29 4.19 -5.43
N GLU A 66 6.88 3.56 -4.40
CA GLU A 66 6.53 2.18 -4.01
C GLU A 66 5.05 2.02 -3.67
N GLN A 67 4.49 2.89 -2.83
CA GLN A 67 3.09 2.81 -2.43
C GLN A 67 2.15 2.99 -3.62
N ASN A 68 2.51 3.88 -4.56
CA ASN A 68 1.75 4.06 -5.79
C ASN A 68 1.74 2.76 -6.61
N LEU A 69 2.92 2.19 -6.90
CA LEU A 69 3.03 0.93 -7.65
C LEU A 69 2.26 -0.20 -6.96
N HIS A 70 2.40 -0.34 -5.64
CA HIS A 70 1.67 -1.34 -4.86
C HIS A 70 0.14 -1.19 -4.99
N ARG A 71 -0.36 0.05 -5.07
CA ARG A 71 -1.79 0.34 -5.24
C ARG A 71 -2.25 0.07 -6.67
N VAL A 72 -1.51 0.55 -7.68
CA VAL A 72 -1.85 0.39 -9.11
C VAL A 72 -1.84 -1.09 -9.49
N TYR A 73 -0.82 -1.83 -9.07
CA TYR A 73 -0.63 -3.24 -9.39
C TYR A 73 -1.20 -4.19 -8.31
N ALA A 74 -2.05 -3.69 -7.41
CA ALA A 74 -2.70 -4.51 -6.39
C ALA A 74 -3.44 -5.74 -6.95
N PRO A 75 -4.09 -5.71 -8.13
CA PRO A 75 -4.73 -6.90 -8.72
C PRO A 75 -3.76 -8.06 -9.00
N HIS A 76 -2.48 -7.76 -9.25
CA HIS A 76 -1.42 -8.74 -9.54
C HIS A 76 -0.72 -9.24 -8.27
N ARG A 77 -1.07 -8.70 -7.11
CA ARG A 77 -0.43 -9.02 -5.83
C ARG A 77 -0.78 -10.46 -5.43
N ARG A 78 0.25 -11.27 -5.20
CA ARG A 78 0.11 -12.62 -4.65
C ARG A 78 0.14 -12.61 -3.13
N ILE A 79 1.26 -12.19 -2.56
CA ILE A 79 1.43 -12.13 -1.10
C ILE A 79 2.37 -11.01 -0.71
N LEU A 80 1.94 -10.19 0.25
CA LEU A 80 2.70 -9.03 0.73
C LEU A 80 3.13 -8.13 -0.43
N GLU A 81 4.43 -8.09 -0.71
CA GLU A 81 5.08 -7.24 -1.73
C GLU A 81 5.46 -8.05 -2.98
N TRP A 82 4.97 -9.28 -3.12
CA TRP A 82 5.22 -10.14 -4.28
C TRP A 82 4.03 -10.11 -5.25
N PHE A 83 4.34 -9.94 -6.52
CA PHE A 83 3.39 -9.80 -7.62
C PHE A 83 3.66 -10.87 -8.68
N GLU A 84 2.61 -11.37 -9.31
CA GLU A 84 2.72 -12.19 -10.51
C GLU A 84 2.48 -11.30 -11.72
N LEU A 85 3.51 -11.13 -12.55
CA LEU A 85 3.50 -10.22 -13.69
C LEU A 85 3.97 -10.98 -14.93
N SER A 86 3.33 -10.72 -16.06
CA SER A 86 3.90 -11.02 -17.37
C SER A 86 5.07 -10.08 -17.70
N ASP A 87 5.82 -10.38 -18.75
CA ASP A 87 6.94 -9.52 -19.18
C ASP A 87 6.46 -8.12 -19.57
N ASP A 88 5.30 -8.01 -20.22
CA ASP A 88 4.68 -6.72 -20.58
C ASP A 88 4.25 -5.93 -19.34
N GLU A 89 3.67 -6.60 -18.34
CA GLU A 89 3.28 -5.97 -17.07
C GLU A 89 4.50 -5.54 -16.25
N LEU A 90 5.57 -6.34 -16.27
CA LEU A 90 6.84 -5.97 -15.63
C LEU A 90 7.43 -4.71 -16.30
N ALA A 91 7.43 -4.65 -17.63
CA ALA A 91 7.88 -3.46 -18.36
C ALA A 91 7.01 -2.24 -18.02
N ALA A 92 5.69 -2.41 -17.92
CA ALA A 92 4.78 -1.35 -17.51
C ALA A 92 5.02 -0.87 -16.06
N VAL A 93 5.35 -1.77 -15.13
CA VAL A 93 5.73 -1.42 -13.75
C VAL A 93 6.98 -0.55 -13.75
N LEU A 94 8.00 -0.93 -14.51
CA LEU A 94 9.26 -0.20 -14.59
C LEU A 94 9.06 1.20 -15.21
N GLN A 95 8.27 1.29 -16.27
CA GLN A 95 7.94 2.58 -16.88
C GLN A 95 7.16 3.47 -15.92
N ALA A 96 6.13 2.94 -15.26
CA ALA A 96 5.34 3.69 -14.29
C ALA A 96 6.17 4.16 -13.08
N ALA A 97 7.20 3.41 -12.70
CA ALA A 97 8.14 3.81 -11.65
C ALA A 97 9.00 5.01 -12.09
N GLU A 98 9.51 4.98 -13.33
CA GLU A 98 10.33 6.07 -13.89
C GLU A 98 9.49 7.33 -14.10
N ASP A 99 8.31 7.20 -14.70
CA ASP A 99 7.40 8.34 -14.96
C ASP A 99 7.04 9.05 -13.64
N LEU A 100 6.64 8.29 -12.62
CA LEU A 100 6.26 8.87 -11.34
C LEU A 100 7.46 9.45 -10.59
N LYS A 101 8.63 8.82 -10.69
CA LYS A 101 9.89 9.37 -10.13
C LYS A 101 10.13 10.76 -10.73
N ASP A 102 10.10 10.87 -12.05
CA ASP A 102 10.40 12.12 -12.75
C ASP A 102 9.35 13.21 -12.46
N ASP A 103 8.08 12.82 -12.31
CA ASP A 103 6.99 13.75 -11.96
C ASP A 103 7.14 14.38 -10.57
N ILE A 104 7.72 13.65 -9.60
CA ILE A 104 7.71 14.08 -8.19
C ILE A 104 9.08 14.49 -7.64
N GLU A 105 10.18 14.11 -8.28
CA GLU A 105 11.54 14.24 -7.71
C GLU A 105 11.84 15.67 -7.25
N ALA A 106 11.60 16.66 -8.12
CA ALA A 106 11.81 18.07 -7.81
C ALA A 106 10.95 18.55 -6.62
N LEU A 107 9.67 18.19 -6.63
CA LEU A 107 8.72 18.56 -5.56
C LEU A 107 9.11 17.91 -4.22
N VAL A 108 9.52 16.65 -4.23
CA VAL A 108 9.94 15.96 -3.01
C VAL A 108 11.16 16.64 -2.40
N VAL A 109 12.14 17.06 -3.20
CA VAL A 109 13.31 17.79 -2.72
C VAL A 109 12.90 19.12 -2.09
N GLU A 110 12.07 19.90 -2.77
CA GLU A 110 11.57 21.19 -2.25
C GLU A 110 10.81 21.01 -0.94
N VAL A 111 9.83 20.10 -0.90
CA VAL A 111 9.01 19.84 0.29
C VAL A 111 9.88 19.33 1.44
N ARG A 112 10.90 18.52 1.15
CA ARG A 112 11.85 18.03 2.16
C ARG A 112 12.66 19.15 2.79
N GLU A 113 13.11 20.12 2.00
CA GLU A 113 13.82 21.30 2.51
C GLU A 113 12.90 22.17 3.36
N LEU A 114 11.65 22.37 2.91
CA LEU A 114 10.64 23.09 3.68
C LEU A 114 10.29 22.41 5.01
N ASP A 115 10.19 21.07 5.06
CA ASP A 115 9.91 20.29 6.28
C ASP A 115 11.02 20.41 7.34
N GLN A 116 12.24 20.81 6.95
CA GLN A 116 13.35 21.07 7.87
C GLN A 116 13.34 22.50 8.42
N GLN A 117 12.63 23.43 7.78
CA GLN A 117 12.59 24.82 8.22
C GLN A 117 11.61 24.96 9.39
N PRO A 118 12.01 25.69 10.45
CA PRO A 118 11.09 25.97 11.55
C PRO A 118 9.95 26.86 11.06
N SER A 119 8.75 26.63 11.60
CA SER A 119 7.61 27.51 11.33
C SER A 119 7.94 28.95 11.73
N SER A 120 7.52 29.90 10.89
CA SER A 120 7.62 31.34 11.20
C SER A 120 6.67 31.77 12.33
N ASN A 121 5.73 30.90 12.76
CA ASN A 121 4.65 31.19 13.70
C ASN A 121 3.74 32.36 13.29
N VAL A 122 3.82 32.79 12.03
CA VAL A 122 2.94 33.83 11.48
C VAL A 122 1.61 33.19 11.09
N ILE A 123 0.51 33.68 11.65
CA ILE A 123 -0.83 33.28 11.23
C ILE A 123 -1.11 33.95 9.89
N LEU A 124 -1.25 33.14 8.85
CA LEU A 124 -1.63 33.60 7.52
C LEU A 124 -3.15 33.58 7.38
N ASN A 125 -3.70 34.61 6.74
CA ASN A 125 -5.09 34.59 6.31
C ASN A 125 -5.24 33.64 5.13
N ALA A 126 -6.33 32.88 5.09
CA ALA A 126 -6.61 31.99 3.97
C ALA A 126 -6.73 32.79 2.66
N THR A 127 -6.02 32.34 1.63
CA THR A 127 -6.16 32.91 0.29
C THR A 127 -7.54 32.56 -0.30
N PRO A 128 -8.05 33.32 -1.28
CA PRO A 128 -9.32 32.98 -1.95
C PRO A 128 -9.29 31.57 -2.57
N GLU A 129 -8.14 31.16 -3.11
CA GLU A 129 -7.93 29.81 -3.62
C GLU A 129 -8.05 28.75 -2.50
N ALA A 130 -7.38 28.97 -1.37
CA ALA A 130 -7.48 28.06 -0.22
C ALA A 130 -8.91 27.97 0.34
N GLN A 131 -9.65 29.07 0.35
CA GLN A 131 -11.07 29.08 0.74
C GLN A 131 -11.94 28.27 -0.24
N THR A 132 -11.67 28.37 -1.54
CA THR A 132 -12.37 27.61 -2.58
C THR A 132 -12.09 26.11 -2.44
N LEU A 133 -10.81 25.73 -2.32
CA LEU A 133 -10.41 24.34 -2.08
C LEU A 133 -11.02 23.77 -0.80
N HIS A 134 -11.08 24.58 0.27
CA HIS A 134 -11.73 24.16 1.52
C HIS A 134 -13.23 23.88 1.32
N GLN A 135 -13.95 24.75 0.61
CA GLN A 135 -15.37 24.53 0.33
C GLN A 135 -15.60 23.26 -0.49
N GLU A 136 -14.77 23.03 -1.52
CA GLU A 136 -14.82 21.80 -2.32
C GLU A 136 -14.54 20.56 -1.45
N ALA A 137 -13.50 20.62 -0.61
CA ALA A 137 -13.16 19.53 0.31
C ALA A 137 -14.29 19.22 1.30
N VAL A 138 -14.97 20.23 1.84
CA VAL A 138 -16.13 20.05 2.73
C VAL A 138 -17.27 19.32 2.02
N VAL A 139 -17.55 19.67 0.76
CA VAL A 139 -18.59 19.01 -0.05
C VAL A 139 -18.21 17.54 -0.30
N LEU A 140 -16.97 17.28 -0.71
CA LEU A 140 -16.49 15.92 -1.00
C LEU A 140 -16.46 15.04 0.27
N GLU A 141 -15.99 15.56 1.40
CA GLU A 141 -15.96 14.81 2.66
C GLU A 141 -17.37 14.51 3.18
N SER A 142 -18.31 15.44 2.97
CA SER A 142 -19.73 15.21 3.26
C SER A 142 -20.29 14.06 2.40
N ALA A 143 -20.02 14.06 1.10
CA ALA A 143 -20.47 13.00 0.20
C ALA A 143 -19.85 11.64 0.53
N LYS A 144 -18.54 11.60 0.81
CA LYS A 144 -17.82 10.40 1.26
C LYS A 144 -18.41 9.85 2.55
N THR A 145 -18.69 10.71 3.52
CA THR A 145 -19.32 10.33 4.79
C THR A 145 -20.70 9.72 4.56
N GLN A 146 -21.54 10.35 3.74
CA GLN A 146 -22.87 9.82 3.40
C GLN A 146 -22.77 8.45 2.71
N ASN A 147 -21.84 8.28 1.78
CA ASN A 147 -21.62 7.01 1.08
C ASN A 147 -21.15 5.91 2.04
N SER A 148 -20.26 6.23 2.98
CA SER A 148 -19.81 5.30 4.02
C SER A 148 -20.97 4.84 4.91
N LEU A 149 -21.83 5.76 5.34
CA LEU A 149 -23.03 5.46 6.13
C LEU A 149 -24.03 4.60 5.34
N ARG A 150 -24.29 4.93 4.08
CA ARG A 150 -25.14 4.12 3.19
C ARG A 150 -24.60 2.69 3.05
N ALA A 151 -23.30 2.53 2.84
CA ALA A 151 -22.67 1.21 2.79
C ALA A 151 -22.81 0.44 4.11
N ALA A 152 -22.68 1.12 5.26
CA ALA A 152 -22.89 0.51 6.56
C ALA A 152 -24.35 0.05 6.78
N VAL A 153 -25.32 0.88 6.39
CA VAL A 153 -26.75 0.54 6.44
C VAL A 153 -27.05 -0.66 5.54
N LEU A 154 -26.56 -0.67 4.30
CA LEU A 154 -26.73 -1.79 3.38
C LEU A 154 -26.11 -3.08 3.93
N ARG A 155 -24.91 -3.01 4.51
CA ARG A 155 -24.29 -4.16 5.19
C ARG A 155 -25.16 -4.69 6.33
N SER A 156 -25.72 -3.81 7.16
CA SER A 156 -26.61 -4.20 8.26
C SER A 156 -27.92 -4.82 7.77
N MET A 157 -28.51 -4.27 6.70
CA MET A 157 -29.70 -4.83 6.06
C MET A 157 -29.44 -6.21 5.46
N LEU A 158 -28.31 -6.38 4.76
CA LEU A 158 -27.91 -7.69 4.24
C LEU A 158 -27.72 -8.69 5.39
N ALA A 159 -27.02 -8.29 6.46
CA ALA A 159 -26.82 -9.14 7.63
C ALA A 159 -28.14 -9.59 8.27
N SER A 160 -29.12 -8.68 8.44
CA SER A 160 -30.42 -9.01 9.02
C SER A 160 -31.24 -9.96 8.13
N LEU A 161 -31.25 -9.73 6.81
CA LEU A 161 -31.89 -10.63 5.85
C LEU A 161 -31.25 -12.03 5.84
N THR A 162 -29.93 -12.10 6.00
CA THR A 162 -29.19 -13.37 6.06
C THR A 162 -29.22 -14.05 7.43
N GLY A 163 -29.71 -13.39 8.48
CA GLY A 163 -29.51 -13.82 9.88
C GLY A 163 -30.06 -15.20 10.25
N VAL A 164 -31.03 -15.73 9.49
CA VAL A 164 -31.61 -17.08 9.69
C VAL A 164 -31.21 -18.06 8.58
N GLY A 165 -30.52 -17.60 7.53
CA GLY A 165 -30.15 -18.39 6.35
C GLY A 165 -28.63 -18.56 6.20
N ARG A 166 -28.19 -19.45 5.31
CA ARG A 166 -26.76 -19.60 4.94
C ARG A 166 -26.33 -18.57 3.89
N GLY A 167 -26.82 -17.34 3.99
CA GLY A 167 -26.61 -16.29 2.99
C GLY A 167 -27.70 -16.25 1.91
N ILE A 168 -27.51 -15.36 0.94
CA ILE A 168 -28.32 -15.21 -0.27
C ILE A 168 -27.51 -15.83 -1.41
N VAL A 169 -28.06 -16.86 -2.04
CA VAL A 169 -27.41 -17.59 -3.14
C VAL A 169 -26.96 -16.62 -4.24
N GLY A 170 -25.66 -16.61 -4.56
CA GLY A 170 -25.06 -15.74 -5.58
C GLY A 170 -24.74 -14.31 -5.14
N ILE A 171 -25.07 -13.91 -3.91
CA ILE A 171 -24.86 -12.54 -3.40
C ILE A 171 -23.99 -12.53 -2.15
N THR A 172 -24.21 -13.44 -1.19
CA THR A 172 -23.40 -13.51 0.03
C THR A 172 -22.84 -14.91 0.25
N ALA A 173 -21.54 -14.99 0.58
CA ALA A 173 -20.88 -16.22 1.02
C ALA A 173 -20.77 -16.18 2.55
N VAL A 174 -21.37 -17.16 3.23
CA VAL A 174 -21.27 -17.28 4.69
C VAL A 174 -20.15 -18.26 5.03
N SER A 175 -19.07 -17.75 5.64
CA SER A 175 -18.04 -18.58 6.27
C SER A 175 -18.34 -18.73 7.77
N VAL A 176 -18.82 -19.90 8.19
CA VAL A 176 -18.97 -20.21 9.62
C VAL A 176 -17.60 -20.66 10.13
N THR A 177 -16.90 -19.78 10.84
CA THR A 177 -15.66 -20.14 11.54
C THR A 177 -15.99 -20.69 12.92
N SER A 178 -15.40 -21.82 13.29
CA SER A 178 -15.47 -22.32 14.66
C SER A 178 -14.94 -21.25 15.61
N PRO A 179 -15.60 -21.00 16.76
CA PRO A 179 -15.08 -20.06 17.75
C PRO A 179 -13.67 -20.52 18.17
N THR A 180 -12.68 -19.65 17.99
CA THR A 180 -11.35 -19.87 18.56
C THR A 180 -11.48 -19.86 20.08
N SER A 181 -11.07 -20.94 20.74
CA SER A 181 -10.96 -21.02 22.20
C SER A 181 -9.80 -20.13 22.67
N GLY A 182 -10.01 -18.82 22.66
CA GLY A 182 -9.06 -17.82 23.16
C GLY A 182 -9.52 -17.31 24.53
N PHE A 183 -8.59 -17.26 25.47
CA PHE A 183 -8.83 -16.68 26.80
C PHE A 183 -9.19 -15.19 26.68
N SER A 184 -10.40 -14.81 27.10
CA SER A 184 -10.83 -13.41 27.16
C SER A 184 -10.58 -12.84 28.55
N LYS A 185 -9.53 -12.00 28.67
CA LYS A 185 -9.22 -11.28 29.91
C LYS A 185 -10.35 -10.32 30.35
N VAL A 186 -11.21 -9.90 29.42
CA VAL A 186 -12.36 -9.02 29.68
C VAL A 186 -13.50 -9.78 30.34
N ALA A 187 -13.74 -11.03 29.93
CA ALA A 187 -14.75 -11.89 30.56
C ALA A 187 -14.43 -12.20 32.03
N LEU A 188 -13.15 -12.13 32.43
CA LEU A 188 -12.69 -12.37 33.79
C LEU A 188 -12.92 -11.19 34.76
N LYS A 189 -13.18 -9.99 34.25
CA LYS A 189 -13.36 -8.76 35.07
C LYS A 189 -14.82 -8.48 35.44
N ALA A 190 -15.75 -9.34 35.05
CA ALA A 190 -17.18 -9.15 35.31
C ALA A 190 -17.65 -9.78 36.65
N ASP A 191 -16.76 -10.45 37.38
CA ASP A 191 -17.09 -11.21 38.60
C ASP A 191 -16.44 -10.65 39.89
N ASP A 192 -15.99 -9.38 39.90
CA ASP A 192 -15.54 -8.66 41.12
C ASP A 192 -16.49 -7.51 41.49
#